data_AF-A0A7V5K602-F1
#
_entry.id   AF-A0A7V5K602-F1
#
_cell.length_a   1.000
_cell.length_b   1.000
_cell.length_c   1.000
_cell.angle_alpha   90.00
_cell.angle_beta   90.00
_cell.angle_gamma   90.00
#
_symmetry.space_group_name_H-M   'P 1'
#
loop_
_entity.id
_entity.type
_entity.pdbx_description
1 polymer ?
#
loop_
_entity_poly.entity_id
_entity_poly.type
_entity_poly.pdbx_seq_one_letter_code
_entity_poly.pdbx_strand_id
1 'polypeptide(L)'
;MARVLWGTILVLVCAAVSHADIYRFVDSKGVIHFSNVPTNPSYRLYMKEERGSRPVSSEPKLMARGKVDRYDPLIQHTAKRHGLDHSLVTAVIKVESDFDPAAVSSKGACGLMQLMPGT
;
A
#
# COMPACT_ATOMS: atom_id res chain seq x y z
N MET A 1 35.01 -42.99 -6.87
CA MET A 1 34.24 -41.88 -6.28
C MET A 1 34.22 -40.66 -7.22
N ALA A 2 33.46 -40.69 -8.33
CA ALA A 2 33.39 -39.51 -9.24
C ALA A 2 32.21 -39.54 -10.24
N ARG A 3 31.02 -40.04 -9.86
CA ARG A 3 29.89 -40.14 -10.82
C ARG A 3 28.52 -39.72 -10.30
N VAL A 4 28.39 -39.25 -9.06
CA VAL A 4 27.09 -38.89 -8.45
C VAL A 4 26.88 -37.37 -8.35
N LEU A 5 27.88 -36.56 -8.69
CA LEU A 5 27.87 -35.11 -8.43
C LEU A 5 27.31 -34.25 -9.58
N TRP A 6 26.89 -34.82 -10.72
CA TRP A 6 26.33 -34.02 -11.81
C TRP A 6 24.79 -33.94 -11.84
N GLY A 7 24.09 -34.88 -11.18
CA GLY A 7 22.64 -34.95 -11.23
C GLY A 7 21.92 -33.88 -10.40
N THR A 8 22.59 -33.32 -9.38
CA THR A 8 21.99 -32.33 -8.47
C THR A 8 22.10 -30.88 -8.96
N ILE A 9 22.97 -30.59 -9.92
CA ILE A 9 23.12 -29.24 -10.50
C ILE A 9 22.03 -28.95 -11.55
N LEU A 10 21.42 -29.98 -12.15
CA LEU A 10 20.40 -29.79 -13.19
C LEU A 10 18.99 -29.48 -12.64
N VAL A 11 18.70 -29.83 -11.39
CA VAL A 11 17.35 -29.66 -10.81
C VAL A 11 17.10 -28.24 -10.30
N LEU A 12 18.14 -27.43 -10.11
CA LEU A 12 18.04 -26.09 -9.49
C LEU A 12 17.84 -24.93 -10.47
N VAL A 13 17.79 -25.20 -11.78
CA VAL A 13 17.68 -24.14 -12.82
C VAL A 13 16.23 -23.90 -13.28
N CYS A 14 15.25 -24.69 -12.86
CA CYS A 14 13.85 -24.57 -13.28
C CYS A 14 12.92 -23.85 -12.28
N ALA A 15 13.44 -22.94 -11.46
CA ALA A 15 12.58 -21.94 -10.83
C ALA A 15 12.18 -20.90 -11.90
N ALA A 16 11.24 -21.28 -12.76
CA ALA A 16 10.66 -20.35 -13.72
C ALA A 16 10.05 -19.18 -12.93
N VAL A 17 10.49 -17.96 -13.26
CA VAL A 17 9.91 -16.73 -12.73
C VAL A 17 8.41 -16.75 -13.01
N SER A 18 7.59 -16.97 -11.97
CA SER A 18 6.14 -16.84 -12.07
C SER A 18 5.83 -15.35 -12.23
N HIS A 19 5.29 -14.96 -13.37
CA HIS A 19 4.81 -13.60 -13.59
C HIS A 19 3.33 -13.56 -13.15
N ALA A 20 2.98 -12.68 -12.19
CA ALA A 20 1.63 -12.59 -11.63
C ALA A 20 0.85 -11.35 -12.11
N ASP A 21 1.17 -10.83 -13.30
CA ASP A 21 0.39 -9.78 -13.96
C ASP A 21 -1.08 -10.25 -14.14
N ILE A 22 -2.04 -9.39 -13.78
CA ILE A 22 -3.47 -9.66 -13.97
C ILE A 22 -3.95 -8.99 -15.26
N TYR A 23 -4.49 -9.82 -16.15
CA TYR A 23 -5.11 -9.38 -17.39
C TYR A 23 -6.63 -9.45 -17.29
N ARG A 24 -7.31 -8.56 -18.03
CA ARG A 24 -8.77 -8.47 -18.10
C ARG A 24 -9.26 -8.45 -19.54
N PHE A 25 -10.37 -9.13 -19.81
CA PHE A 25 -11.13 -9.06 -21.05
C PHE A 25 -12.61 -8.83 -20.72
N VAL A 26 -13.34 -8.13 -21.60
CA VAL A 26 -14.80 -7.96 -21.49
C VAL A 26 -15.43 -8.57 -22.73
N ASP A 27 -16.30 -9.56 -22.55
CA ASP A 27 -16.97 -10.20 -23.67
C ASP A 27 -18.16 -9.39 -24.22
N SER A 28 -18.77 -9.90 -25.30
CA SER A 28 -19.92 -9.27 -25.96
C SER A 28 -21.17 -9.17 -25.08
N LYS A 29 -21.24 -9.93 -23.98
CA LYS A 29 -22.31 -9.88 -22.98
C LYS A 29 -21.97 -8.94 -21.81
N GLY A 30 -20.82 -8.29 -21.85
CA GLY A 30 -20.35 -7.38 -20.80
C GLY A 30 -19.74 -8.08 -19.58
N VAL A 31 -19.50 -9.39 -19.64
CA VAL A 31 -18.90 -10.13 -18.53
C VAL A 31 -17.39 -9.90 -18.51
N ILE A 32 -16.87 -9.61 -17.32
CA ILE A 32 -15.45 -9.35 -17.10
C ILE A 32 -14.73 -10.67 -16.78
N HIS A 33 -13.71 -11.00 -17.57
CA HIS A 33 -12.86 -12.17 -17.42
C HIS A 33 -11.48 -11.76 -16.93
N PHE A 34 -10.97 -12.39 -15.88
CA PHE A 34 -9.62 -12.19 -15.35
C PHE A 34 -8.74 -13.41 -15.63
N SER A 35 -7.47 -13.21 -15.97
CA SER A 35 -6.51 -14.29 -16.21
C SER A 35 -5.08 -13.84 -15.89
N ASN A 36 -4.25 -14.78 -15.44
CA ASN A 36 -2.79 -14.59 -15.32
C ASN A 36 -2.05 -14.88 -16.64
N VAL A 37 -2.73 -15.49 -17.62
CA VAL A 37 -2.17 -15.79 -18.95
C VAL A 37 -3.13 -15.26 -20.02
N PRO A 38 -2.74 -14.25 -20.81
CA PRO A 38 -3.58 -13.75 -21.90
C PRO A 38 -3.52 -14.76 -23.06
N THR A 39 -4.51 -15.64 -23.15
CA THR A 39 -4.58 -16.70 -24.18
C THR A 39 -5.10 -16.20 -25.53
N ASN A 40 -5.59 -14.95 -25.60
CA ASN A 40 -6.04 -14.31 -26.84
C ASN A 40 -5.72 -12.79 -26.83
N PRO A 41 -5.75 -12.11 -28.00
CA PRO A 41 -5.44 -10.69 -28.13
C PRO A 41 -6.45 -9.73 -27.47
N SER A 42 -7.59 -10.24 -26.98
CA SER A 42 -8.65 -9.42 -26.40
C SER A 42 -8.38 -9.05 -24.94
N TYR A 43 -7.46 -9.77 -24.28
CA TYR A 43 -7.00 -9.40 -22.95
C TYR A 43 -6.20 -8.09 -22.97
N ARG A 44 -6.38 -7.29 -21.93
CA ARG A 44 -5.64 -6.05 -21.65
C ARG A 44 -5.07 -6.15 -20.25
N LEU A 45 -3.88 -5.58 -20.04
CA LEU A 45 -3.24 -5.53 -18.73
C LEU A 45 -4.12 -4.68 -17.79
N TYR A 46 -4.56 -5.27 -16.68
CA TYR A 46 -5.35 -4.60 -15.65
C TYR A 46 -4.48 -4.20 -14.46
N MET A 47 -3.63 -5.12 -14.01
CA MET A 47 -2.69 -4.89 -12.92
C MET A 47 -1.34 -5.50 -13.29
N LYS A 48 -0.31 -4.68 -13.30
CA LYS A 48 1.06 -5.17 -13.40
C LYS A 48 1.56 -5.52 -12.01
N GLU A 49 2.17 -6.68 -11.86
CA GLU A 49 2.94 -7.00 -10.68
C GLU A 49 4.16 -6.06 -10.66
N GLU A 50 4.12 -5.08 -9.76
CA GLU A 50 5.30 -4.30 -9.45
C GLU A 50 6.26 -5.23 -8.67
N ARG A 51 7.21 -5.84 -9.38
CA ARG A 51 8.36 -6.55 -8.79
C ARG A 51 8.81 -5.76 -7.57
N GLY A 52 8.71 -6.36 -6.38
CA GLY A 52 8.88 -5.72 -5.07
C GLY A 52 10.27 -5.13 -4.84
N SER A 53 10.59 -4.04 -5.53
CA SER A 53 11.80 -3.24 -5.42
C SER A 53 11.62 -1.92 -6.18
N ARG A 54 10.55 -1.18 -5.89
CA ARG A 54 10.85 0.23 -5.61
C ARG A 54 11.64 0.15 -4.30
N PRO A 55 12.92 0.55 -4.22
CA PRO A 55 13.32 1.13 -2.96
C PRO A 55 12.22 2.16 -2.71
N VAL A 56 11.43 1.98 -1.67
CA VAL A 56 10.83 3.13 -1.02
C VAL A 56 12.06 3.98 -0.77
N SER A 57 12.32 4.94 -1.66
CA SER A 57 13.39 5.90 -1.47
C SER A 57 13.09 6.41 -0.08
N SER A 58 13.93 6.01 0.85
CA SER A 58 13.87 6.30 2.27
C SER A 58 14.25 7.77 2.48
N GLU A 59 13.73 8.62 1.61
CA GLU A 59 13.40 10.00 1.83
C GLU A 59 11.92 9.92 2.24
N PRO A 60 11.58 9.66 3.52
CA PRO A 60 10.26 10.05 3.98
C PRO A 60 10.16 11.53 3.60
N LYS A 61 9.29 11.88 2.63
CA LYS A 61 9.03 13.26 2.17
C LYS A 61 9.34 14.18 3.34
N LEU A 62 10.45 14.93 3.30
CA LEU A 62 10.95 15.66 4.47
C LEU A 62 9.86 16.55 5.09
N MET A 63 8.93 17.01 4.25
CA MET A 63 7.72 17.73 4.62
C MET A 63 6.69 16.89 5.40
N ALA A 64 6.45 15.64 5.00
CA ALA A 64 5.57 14.72 5.74
C ALA A 64 6.19 14.34 7.09
N ARG A 65 7.52 14.15 7.16
CA ARG A 65 8.23 13.91 8.42
C ARG A 65 8.12 15.11 9.36
N GLY A 66 8.37 16.33 8.86
CA GLY A 66 8.29 17.55 9.68
C GLY A 66 6.88 17.86 10.21
N LYS A 67 5.82 17.51 9.47
CA LYS A 67 4.44 17.63 9.97
C LYS A 67 4.14 16.63 11.08
N VAL A 68 4.55 15.37 10.92
CA VAL A 68 4.39 14.33 11.94
C VAL A 68 5.14 14.72 13.21
N ASP A 69 6.41 15.11 13.09
CA ASP A 69 7.28 15.44 14.23
C ASP A 69 6.73 16.62 15.07
N ARG A 70 6.01 17.56 14.45
CA ARG A 70 5.38 18.69 15.18
C ARG A 70 4.28 18.23 16.14
N TYR A 71 3.48 17.25 15.74
CA TYR A 71 2.32 16.80 16.51
C TYR A 71 2.60 15.54 17.33
N ASP A 72 3.70 14.83 17.05
CA ASP A 72 4.09 13.58 17.72
C ASP A 72 4.01 13.65 19.27
N PRO A 73 4.50 14.71 19.95
CA PRO A 73 4.35 14.79 21.42
C PRO A 73 2.88 14.88 21.88
N LEU A 74 2.05 15.61 21.14
CA LEU A 74 0.62 15.76 21.45
C LEU A 74 -0.15 14.47 21.19
N ILE A 75 0.17 13.79 20.08
CA ILE A 75 -0.41 12.51 19.71
C ILE A 75 -0.03 11.47 20.76
N GLN A 76 1.25 11.39 21.16
CA GLN A 76 1.71 10.46 22.18
C GLN A 76 1.04 10.70 23.53
N HIS A 77 0.94 11.95 23.97
CA HIS A 77 0.28 12.30 25.22
C HIS A 77 -1.21 11.93 25.21
N THR A 78 -1.91 12.24 24.13
CA THR A 78 -3.35 11.97 23.98
C THR A 78 -3.62 10.46 23.86
N ALA A 79 -2.81 9.74 23.07
CA ALA A 79 -2.89 8.29 22.95
C ALA A 79 -2.74 7.61 24.31
N LYS A 80 -1.71 7.98 25.09
CA LYS A 80 -1.51 7.48 26.47
C LYS A 80 -2.69 7.80 27.38
N ARG A 81 -3.20 9.04 27.36
CA ARG A 81 -4.34 9.45 28.18
C ARG A 81 -5.59 8.59 27.93
N HIS A 82 -5.81 8.19 26.68
CA HIS A 82 -6.99 7.42 26.28
C HIS A 82 -6.74 5.91 26.15
N GLY A 83 -5.55 5.42 26.51
CA GLY A 83 -5.19 4.00 26.40
C GLY A 83 -5.16 3.49 24.95
N LEU A 84 -4.89 4.39 23.99
CA LEU A 84 -4.79 4.08 22.57
C LEU A 84 -3.33 3.89 22.16
N ASP A 85 -3.13 3.08 21.11
CA ASP A 85 -1.83 2.97 20.48
C ASP A 85 -1.46 4.27 19.74
N HIS A 86 -0.20 4.69 19.86
CA HIS A 86 0.30 5.91 19.24
C HIS A 86 0.21 5.87 17.71
N SER A 87 0.55 4.72 17.11
CA SER A 87 0.50 4.53 15.67
C SER A 87 -0.93 4.53 15.15
N LEU A 88 -1.90 4.05 15.93
CA LEU A 88 -3.32 4.15 15.60
C LEU A 88 -3.77 5.61 15.45
N VAL A 89 -3.51 6.45 16.46
CA VAL A 89 -3.92 7.87 16.41
C VAL A 89 -3.21 8.61 15.27
N THR A 90 -1.92 8.32 15.07
CA THR A 90 -1.13 8.85 13.96
C THR A 90 -1.74 8.46 12.60
N ALA A 91 -2.15 7.20 12.44
CA ALA A 91 -2.77 6.71 11.21
C ALA A 91 -4.12 7.36 10.93
N VAL A 92 -4.95 7.56 11.97
CA VAL A 92 -6.22 8.28 11.84
C VAL A 92 -5.97 9.71 11.36
N ILE A 93 -5.09 10.46 12.02
CA ILE A 93 -4.77 11.85 11.61
C ILE A 93 -4.26 11.90 10.16
N LYS A 94 -3.43 10.93 9.76
CA LYS A 94 -2.92 10.83 8.38
C LYS A 94 -4.05 10.67 7.37
N VAL A 95 -5.04 9.83 7.67
CA VAL A 95 -6.19 9.56 6.79
C VAL A 95 -7.18 10.72 6.77
N GLU A 96 -7.45 11.33 7.92
CA GLU A 96 -8.48 12.37 8.05
C GLU A 96 -8.06 13.73 7.50
N SER A 97 -6.81 14.15 7.70
CA SER A 97 -6.37 15.49 7.28
C SER A 97 -4.96 15.60 6.72
N ASP A 98 -4.20 14.49 6.66
CA ASP A 98 -2.77 14.52 6.33
C ASP A 98 -1.97 15.56 7.16
N PHE A 99 -2.28 15.61 8.46
CA PHE A 99 -1.69 16.54 9.43
C PHE A 99 -1.92 18.03 9.09
N ASP A 100 -3.02 18.34 8.42
CA ASP A 100 -3.48 19.73 8.26
C ASP A 100 -4.38 20.13 9.45
N PRO A 101 -3.94 21.07 10.32
CA PRO A 101 -4.75 21.56 11.42
C PRO A 101 -5.89 22.49 10.97
N ALA A 102 -5.84 23.02 9.75
CA ALA A 102 -6.85 23.92 9.19
C ALA A 102 -7.89 23.20 8.31
N ALA A 103 -7.82 21.87 8.22
CA ALA A 103 -8.74 21.08 7.41
C ALA A 103 -10.19 21.24 7.89
N VAL A 104 -11.09 21.54 6.96
CA VAL A 104 -12.54 21.62 7.17
C VAL A 104 -13.26 20.88 6.05
N SER A 105 -14.09 19.89 6.40
CA SER A 105 -14.89 19.17 5.41
C SER A 105 -16.16 19.93 5.02
N SER A 106 -16.80 19.51 3.92
CA SER A 106 -18.10 20.05 3.48
C SER A 106 -19.23 19.87 4.49
N LYS A 107 -19.08 18.91 5.42
CA LYS A 107 -20.04 18.65 6.50
C LYS A 107 -19.70 19.40 7.80
N GLY A 108 -18.60 20.15 7.83
CA GLY A 108 -18.19 20.94 8.99
C GLY A 108 -17.29 20.20 9.99
N ALA A 109 -16.77 19.03 9.64
CA ALA A 109 -15.74 18.36 10.44
C ALA A 109 -14.42 19.14 10.37
N CYS A 110 -13.70 19.28 11.49
CA CYS A 110 -12.59 20.22 11.64
C CYS A 110 -11.32 19.59 12.21
N GLY A 111 -10.17 20.10 11.76
CA GLY A 111 -8.85 19.86 12.34
C GLY A 111 -8.24 18.50 12.01
N LEU A 112 -7.23 18.12 12.80
CA LEU A 112 -6.35 16.97 12.56
C LEU A 112 -7.07 15.62 12.46
N MET A 113 -8.15 15.46 13.22
CA MET A 113 -8.93 14.22 13.29
C MET A 113 -10.35 14.40 12.73
N GLN A 114 -10.62 15.52 12.05
CA GLN A 114 -11.94 15.83 11.48
C GLN A 114 -13.08 15.62 12.49
N LEU A 115 -13.02 16.29 13.65
CA LEU A 115 -14.07 16.23 14.67
C LEU A 115 -15.21 17.20 14.33
N MET A 116 -16.44 16.83 14.67
CA MET A 116 -17.62 17.68 14.47
C MET A 116 -17.75 18.69 15.62
N PRO A 117 -17.93 19.99 15.34
CA PRO A 117 -18.29 20.96 16.36
C PRO A 117 -19.69 20.69 16.91
N GLY A 118 -19.83 20.58 18.24
CA GLY A 118 -21.15 20.52 18.89
C GLY A 118 -21.81 19.14 18.94
N THR A 119 -21.09 18.06 18.61
CA THR A 119 -21.46 16.70 19.03
C THR A 119 -21.06 16.42 20.46
#